data_AF-A0A5C4SZS3-F1
#
_entry.id   AF-A0A5C4SZS3-F1
#
_cell.length_a   1.000
_cell.length_b   1.000
_cell.length_c   1.000
_cell.angle_alpha   90.00
_cell.angle_beta   90.00
_cell.angle_gamma   90.00
#
_symmetry.space_group_name_H-M   'P 1'
#
loop_
_entity.id
_entity.type
_entity.pdbx_description
1 polymer ?
#
loop_
_entity_poly.entity_id
_entity_poly.type
_entity_poly.pdbx_seq_one_letter_code
_entity_poly.pdbx_strand_id
1 'polypeptide(L)'
;MEINKYPENYFEHYMVSFSGIGQSPDKEGFEKLARLYIDIEGLDTFSELIKEIQLINVNNDRSYFESVINNFEIKGLDINKLKEMAEVAIVVFEKSLH
;
A
#
# COMPACT_ATOMS: atom_id res chain seq x y z
N MET A 1 0.57 9.34 -24.30
CA MET A 1 0.01 9.11 -22.96
C MET A 1 0.46 7.73 -22.55
N GLU A 2 1.26 7.62 -21.48
CA GLU A 2 1.51 6.32 -20.88
C GLU A 2 0.18 5.75 -20.39
N ILE A 3 -0.09 4.49 -20.72
CA ILE A 3 -1.25 3.78 -20.18
C ILE A 3 -0.90 3.52 -18.71
N ASN A 4 -1.64 4.15 -17.78
CA ASN A 4 -1.48 3.84 -16.37
C ASN A 4 -1.84 2.36 -16.15
N LYS A 5 -0.84 1.56 -15.77
CA LYS A 5 -0.99 0.13 -15.54
C LYS A 5 -1.88 -0.18 -14.33
N TYR A 6 -2.07 0.79 -13.45
CA TYR A 6 -2.90 0.73 -12.25
C TYR A 6 -3.81 1.96 -12.21
N PRO A 7 -4.90 1.99 -13.00
CA PRO A 7 -5.67 3.22 -13.28
C PRO A 7 -6.33 3.85 -12.05
N GLU A 8 -6.62 3.06 -11.01
CA GLU A 8 -7.31 3.52 -9.79
C GLU A 8 -6.33 4.00 -8.70
N ASN A 9 -5.04 3.69 -8.82
CA ASN A 9 -3.97 4.14 -7.91
C ASN A 9 -4.26 3.91 -6.41
N TYR A 10 -4.89 2.79 -6.03
CA TYR A 10 -5.20 2.51 -4.63
C TYR A 10 -3.93 2.43 -3.78
N PHE A 11 -2.84 1.87 -4.32
CA PHE A 11 -1.58 1.79 -3.57
C PHE A 11 -0.97 3.18 -3.35
N GLU A 12 -1.09 4.08 -4.33
CA GLU A 12 -0.67 5.48 -4.17
C GLU A 12 -1.53 6.20 -3.12
N HIS A 13 -2.86 6.00 -3.12
CA HIS A 13 -3.74 6.57 -2.11
C HIS A 13 -3.42 6.06 -0.70
N TYR A 14 -3.11 4.77 -0.58
CA TYR A 14 -2.65 4.15 0.66
C TYR A 14 -1.33 4.76 1.15
N MET A 15 -0.44 5.11 0.22
CA MET A 15 0.81 5.81 0.48
C MET A 15 0.63 7.26 0.91
N VAL A 16 -0.31 7.99 0.28
CA VAL A 16 -0.73 9.33 0.75
C VAL A 16 -1.19 9.24 2.21
N SER A 17 -2.03 8.26 2.53
CA SER A 17 -2.52 8.03 3.89
C SER A 17 -1.36 7.81 4.86
N PHE A 18 -0.38 6.97 4.51
CA PHE A 18 0.82 6.73 5.32
C PHE A 18 1.64 8.01 5.57
N SER A 19 1.84 8.83 4.54
CA SER A 19 2.55 10.11 4.66
C SER A 19 1.86 11.10 5.59
N GLY A 20 0.52 11.11 5.60
CA GLY A 20 -0.29 12.02 6.40
C GLY A 20 -0.36 11.66 7.88
N ILE A 21 -0.24 10.37 8.23
CA ILE A 21 -0.41 9.89 9.61
C ILE A 21 0.90 9.84 10.42
N GLY A 22 2.06 9.97 9.77
CA GLY A 22 3.36 10.02 10.44
C GLY A 22 3.74 8.75 11.21
N GLN A 23 3.27 7.58 10.76
CA GLN A 23 3.62 6.29 11.38
C GLN A 23 5.06 5.87 11.06
N SER A 24 5.62 5.02 11.92
CA SER A 24 6.93 4.41 11.68
C SER A 24 6.91 3.49 10.44
N PRO A 25 7.96 3.47 9.60
CA PRO A 25 8.09 2.55 8.47
C PRO A 25 8.53 1.14 8.93
N ASP A 26 7.76 0.56 9.84
CA ASP A 26 7.91 -0.79 10.37
C ASP A 26 6.58 -1.54 10.36
N LYS A 27 6.64 -2.84 10.64
CA LYS A 27 5.48 -3.72 10.63
C LYS A 27 4.32 -3.21 11.49
N GLU A 28 4.60 -2.67 12.68
CA GLU A 28 3.56 -2.17 13.58
C GLU A 28 2.88 -0.93 12.99
N GLY A 29 3.67 -0.01 12.44
CA GLY A 29 3.16 1.17 11.73
C GLY A 29 2.32 0.79 10.51
N PHE A 30 2.73 -0.20 9.73
CA PHE A 30 1.98 -0.69 8.57
C PHE A 30 0.69 -1.40 8.97
N GLU A 31 0.67 -2.17 10.07
CA GLU A 31 -0.55 -2.79 10.58
C GLU A 31 -1.56 -1.73 11.05
N LYS A 32 -1.08 -0.68 11.73
CA LYS A 32 -1.91 0.46 12.14
C LYS A 32 -2.48 1.21 10.93
N LEU A 33 -1.66 1.46 9.91
CA LEU A 33 -2.10 2.07 8.65
C LEU A 33 -3.22 1.24 8.00
N ALA A 34 -3.04 -0.07 7.87
CA ALA A 34 -4.02 -0.95 7.22
C ALA A 34 -5.38 -0.91 7.93
N ARG A 35 -5.38 -1.00 9.26
CA ARG A 35 -6.60 -0.94 10.07
C ARG A 35 -7.28 0.42 9.96
N LEU A 36 -6.50 1.50 10.10
CA LEU A 36 -7.03 2.86 9.97
C LEU A 36 -7.63 3.10 8.58
N TYR A 37 -6.99 2.59 7.53
CA TYR A 37 -7.49 2.71 6.17
C TYR A 37 -8.82 1.96 5.99
N ILE A 38 -8.96 0.75 6.55
CA ILE A 38 -10.26 0.04 6.60
C ILE A 38 -11.31 0.86 7.35
N ASP A 39 -10.95 1.46 8.50
CA ASP A 39 -11.87 2.23 9.32
C ASP A 39 -12.39 3.50 8.61
N ILE A 40 -11.58 4.09 7.73
CA ILE A 40 -11.92 5.32 6.98
C ILE A 40 -12.60 5.01 5.65
N GLU A 41 -11.99 4.14 4.83
CA GLU A 41 -12.39 3.88 3.44
C GLU A 41 -13.32 2.67 3.29
N GLY A 42 -13.41 1.82 4.31
CA GLY A 42 -14.18 0.59 4.31
C GLY A 42 -13.44 -0.62 3.74
N LEU A 43 -13.97 -1.80 4.06
CA LEU A 43 -13.40 -3.08 3.65
C LEU A 43 -13.44 -3.30 2.12
N ASP A 44 -14.46 -2.78 1.44
CA ASP A 44 -14.58 -2.90 -0.02
C ASP A 44 -13.45 -2.17 -0.74
N THR A 45 -13.17 -0.92 -0.36
CA THR A 45 -12.04 -0.14 -0.88
C THR A 45 -10.71 -0.80 -0.54
N PHE A 46 -10.57 -1.31 0.68
CA PHE A 46 -9.38 -2.05 1.07
C PHE A 46 -9.21 -3.34 0.24
N SER A 47 -10.30 -4.02 -0.14
CA SER A 47 -10.23 -5.18 -1.04
C SER A 47 -9.72 -4.81 -2.44
N GLU A 48 -10.06 -3.64 -2.98
CA GLU A 48 -9.52 -3.19 -4.27
C GLU A 48 -8.02 -2.87 -4.18
N LEU A 49 -7.58 -2.26 -3.08
CA LEU A 49 -6.15 -2.10 -2.78
C LEU A 49 -5.42 -3.46 -2.78
N ILE A 50 -5.99 -4.49 -2.15
CA ILE A 50 -5.38 -5.81 -2.12
C ILE A 50 -5.25 -6.40 -3.52
N LYS A 51 -6.28 -6.26 -4.38
CA LYS A 51 -6.21 -6.72 -5.77
C LYS A 51 -5.10 -6.01 -6.54
N GLU A 52 -4.94 -4.70 -6.35
CA GLU A 52 -3.87 -3.92 -6.97
C GLU A 52 -2.49 -4.39 -6.49
N ILE A 53 -2.28 -4.57 -5.18
CA ILE A 53 -1.04 -5.10 -4.61
C ILE A 53 -0.70 -6.48 -5.19
N GLN A 54 -1.69 -7.37 -5.27
CA GLN A 54 -1.50 -8.70 -5.84
C GLN A 54 -1.08 -8.62 -7.31
N LEU A 55 -1.67 -7.72 -8.10
CA LEU A 55 -1.31 -7.50 -9.49
C LEU A 55 0.13 -6.97 -9.65
N ILE A 56 0.54 -6.02 -8.81
CA ILE A 56 1.92 -5.49 -8.77
C ILE A 56 2.92 -6.62 -8.47
N ASN A 57 2.59 -7.47 -7.48
CA ASN A 57 3.42 -8.61 -7.09
C ASN A 57 3.54 -9.67 -8.18
N VAL A 58 2.42 -10.07 -8.81
CA VAL A 58 2.39 -11.03 -9.93
C VAL A 58 3.22 -10.52 -11.11
N ASN A 59 3.17 -9.22 -11.39
CA ASN A 59 3.93 -8.61 -12.47
C ASN A 59 5.40 -8.34 -12.12
N ASN A 60 5.83 -8.57 -10.87
CA ASN A 60 7.14 -8.18 -10.34
C ASN A 60 7.50 -6.73 -10.71
N ASP A 61 6.51 -5.84 -10.59
CA ASP A 61 6.58 -4.46 -11.08
C ASP A 61 7.34 -3.55 -10.12
N ARG A 62 8.66 -3.74 -10.07
CA ARG A 62 9.57 -2.96 -9.22
C ARG A 62 9.55 -1.48 -9.58
N SER A 63 9.42 -1.16 -10.86
CA SER A 63 9.33 0.21 -11.37
C SER A 63 8.16 0.99 -10.76
N TYR A 64 7.03 0.33 -10.51
CA TYR A 64 5.90 0.98 -9.86
C TYR A 64 6.24 1.38 -8.42
N PHE A 65 6.81 0.47 -7.62
CA PHE A 65 7.26 0.81 -6.26
C PHE A 65 8.32 1.92 -6.26
N GLU A 66 9.28 1.89 -7.19
CA GLU A 66 10.29 2.95 -7.33
C GLU A 66 9.66 4.30 -7.65
N SER A 67 8.68 4.33 -8.58
CA SER A 67 7.93 5.55 -8.91
C SER A 67 7.21 6.12 -7.68
N VAL A 68 6.59 5.24 -6.88
CA VAL A 68 5.90 5.65 -5.65
C VAL A 68 6.89 6.24 -4.64
N ILE A 69 8.04 5.60 -4.37
CA ILE A 69 9.03 6.15 -3.42
C ILE A 69 9.48 7.55 -3.83
N ASN A 70 9.77 7.74 -5.12
CA ASN A 70 10.21 9.02 -5.66
C ASN A 70 9.17 10.13 -5.49
N ASN A 71 7.88 9.79 -5.44
CA ASN A 71 6.79 10.76 -5.27
C ASN A 71 6.57 11.18 -3.81
N PHE A 72 6.95 10.36 -2.82
CA PHE A 72 6.63 10.61 -1.41
C PHE A 72 7.83 10.98 -0.51
N GLU A 73 9.08 10.75 -0.94
CA GLU A 73 10.31 11.08 -0.20
C GLU A 73 10.28 10.79 1.33
N ILE A 74 9.64 9.69 1.75
CA ILE A 74 9.51 9.36 3.17
C ILE A 74 10.80 8.72 3.68
N LYS A 75 11.41 9.33 4.70
CA LYS A 75 12.63 8.83 5.34
C LYS A 75 12.42 7.42 5.90
N GLY A 76 13.28 6.50 5.50
CA GLY A 76 13.26 5.10 5.98
C GLY A 76 12.27 4.21 5.23
N LEU A 77 11.58 4.72 4.22
CA LEU A 77 10.72 3.95 3.34
C LEU A 77 11.47 3.66 2.03
N ASP A 78 12.03 2.46 1.93
CA ASP A 78 12.67 1.96 0.72
C ASP A 78 11.78 0.90 0.02
N ILE A 79 12.27 0.33 -1.08
CA ILE A 79 11.53 -0.68 -1.84
C ILE A 79 11.23 -1.94 -1.03
N ASN A 80 12.08 -2.31 -0.08
CA ASN A 80 11.83 -3.46 0.78
C ASN A 80 10.72 -3.14 1.79
N LYS A 81 10.68 -1.90 2.29
CA LYS A 81 9.61 -1.43 3.15
C LYS A 81 8.27 -1.31 2.45
N LEU A 82 8.23 -0.93 1.17
CA LEU A 82 6.98 -0.98 0.40
C LEU A 82 6.46 -2.41 0.20
N LYS A 83 7.36 -3.37 0.00
CA LYS A 83 6.98 -4.79 -0.05
C LYS A 83 6.47 -5.29 1.30
N GLU A 84 7.16 -4.96 2.39
CA GLU A 84 6.72 -5.28 3.74
C GLU A 84 5.34 -4.67 4.04
N MET A 85 5.12 -3.41 3.66
CA MET A 85 3.82 -2.74 3.79
C MET A 85 2.73 -3.48 3.00
N ALA A 86 3.01 -3.86 1.75
CA ALA A 86 2.09 -4.61 0.90
C ALA A 86 1.74 -5.99 1.50
N GLU A 87 2.73 -6.72 2.00
CA GLU A 87 2.54 -8.01 2.67
C GLU A 87 1.69 -7.86 3.94
N VAL A 88 1.96 -6.84 4.75
CA VAL A 88 1.18 -6.54 5.95
C VAL A 88 -0.28 -6.23 5.61
N ALA A 89 -0.53 -5.44 4.56
CA ALA A 89 -1.89 -5.11 4.13
C ALA A 89 -2.67 -6.38 3.75
N ILE A 90 -2.06 -7.31 3.00
CA ILE A 90 -2.67 -8.60 2.66
C ILE A 90 -3.03 -9.40 3.92
N VAL A 91 -2.10 -9.52 4.87
CA VAL A 91 -2.33 -10.27 6.12
C VAL A 91 -3.45 -9.65 6.96
N VAL A 92 -3.55 -8.32 7.00
CA VAL A 92 -4.64 -7.63 7.71
C VAL A 92 -5.98 -7.89 7.02
N PHE A 93 -6.02 -7.87 5.69
CA PHE A 93 -7.24 -8.17 4.93
C PHE A 93 -7.74 -9.59 5.19
N GLU A 94 -6.87 -10.60 5.10
CA GLU A 94 -7.21 -12.01 5.36
C GLU A 94 -7.82 -12.20 6.77
N LYS A 95 -7.25 -11.51 7.77
CA LYS A 95 -7.77 -11.53 9.15
C LYS A 95 -9.10 -10.81 9.31
N SER A 96 -9.47 -9.91 8.40
CA SER A 96 -10.71 -9.14 8.44
C SER A 96 -11.90 -9.88 7.81
N LEU A 97 -11.66 -11.03 7.18
CA LEU A 97 -12.68 -11.89 6.57
C LEU A 97 -13.21 -12.99 7.52
N HIS A 98 -12.69 -13.05 8.76
CA HIS A 98 -12.99 -14.06 9.77
C HIS A 98 -13.47 -13.43 11.07
#